data_AF-D4YNC7-F1
#
_entry.id   AF-D4YNC7-F1
#
_cell.length_a   1.000
_cell.length_b   1.000
_cell.length_c   1.000
_cell.angle_alpha   90.00
_cell.angle_beta   90.00
_cell.angle_gamma   90.00
#
_symmetry.space_group_name_H-M   'P 1'
#
loop_
_entity.id
_entity.type
_entity.pdbx_description
1 polymer ?
#
loop_
_entity_poly.entity_id
_entity_poly.type
_entity_poly.pdbx_seq_one_letter_code
_entity_poly.pdbx_strand_id
1 'polypeptide(L)'
;MAQALNARGLIVKAIDACNDVLAIARRREHGIRWVHGDVMIHDFGEQQFDLVTAVATVHHLPDCEGVLERLRSLVSPGGKLVILGLARSASPVDFVYDVVGAVQHRFYTTL
;
A
#
# COMPACT_ATOMS: atom_id res chain seq x y z
N MET A 1 1.23 6.61 -2.27
CA MET A 1 2.21 6.57 -1.16
C MET A 1 3.65 6.74 -1.64
N ALA A 2 4.17 5.87 -2.52
CA ALA A 2 5.57 5.94 -3.00
C ALA A 2 5.99 7.33 -3.51
N GLN A 3 5.18 7.97 -4.34
CA GLN A 3 5.41 9.33 -4.86
C GLN A 3 5.53 10.37 -3.73
N ALA A 4 4.62 10.31 -2.74
CA ALA A 4 4.58 11.24 -1.62
C ALA A 4 5.76 11.07 -0.63
N LEU A 5 6.33 9.86 -0.54
CA LEU A 5 7.56 9.60 0.22
C LEU A 5 8.79 10.06 -0.55
N ASN A 6 8.85 9.80 -1.85
CA ASN A 6 9.92 10.27 -2.73
C ASN A 6 10.01 11.80 -2.76
N ALA A 7 8.87 12.50 -2.85
CA ALA A 7 8.79 13.96 -2.78
C ALA A 7 9.26 14.55 -1.43
N ARG A 8 9.31 13.73 -0.36
CA ARG A 8 9.88 14.09 0.94
C ARG A 8 11.38 13.77 1.06
N GLY A 9 12.02 13.35 -0.03
CA GLY A 9 13.46 13.05 -0.09
C GLY A 9 13.83 11.64 0.39
N LEU A 10 12.87 10.73 0.57
CA LEU A 10 13.18 9.34 0.93
C LEU A 10 13.64 8.55 -0.30
N ILE A 11 14.52 7.57 -0.08
CA ILE A 11 14.90 6.58 -1.09
C ILE A 11 13.81 5.50 -1.11
N VAL A 12 13.01 5.45 -2.18
CA VAL A 12 11.83 4.60 -2.23
C VAL A 12 12.03 3.41 -3.18
N LYS A 13 11.74 2.21 -2.67
CA LYS A 13 11.47 1.02 -3.47
C LYS A 13 9.99 0.68 -3.37
N ALA A 14 9.34 0.45 -4.50
CA ALA A 14 7.90 0.14 -4.55
C ALA A 14 7.68 -1.11 -5.42
N ILE A 15 6.95 -2.08 -4.88
CA ILE A 15 6.64 -3.36 -5.53
C ILE A 15 5.16 -3.46 -5.84
N ASP A 16 4.83 -4.01 -7.00
CA ASP A 16 3.45 -4.38 -7.38
C ASP A 16 3.49 -5.63 -8.27
N ALA A 17 2.48 -6.50 -8.17
CA ALA A 17 2.35 -7.70 -9.00
C ALA A 17 1.83 -7.36 -10.41
N CYS A 18 1.17 -6.21 -10.57
CA CYS A 18 0.60 -5.76 -11.84
C CYS A 18 1.60 -4.90 -12.63
N ASN A 19 2.15 -5.47 -13.70
CA ASN A 19 3.12 -4.76 -14.53
C ASN A 19 2.54 -3.52 -15.24
N ASP A 20 1.25 -3.52 -15.57
CA ASP A 20 0.59 -2.39 -16.24
C ASP A 20 0.53 -1.15 -15.32
N VAL A 21 0.25 -1.36 -14.03
CA VAL A 21 0.28 -0.29 -13.01
C VAL A 21 1.70 0.28 -12.91
N LEU A 22 2.73 -0.57 -12.89
CA LEU A 22 4.12 -0.13 -12.85
C LEU A 22 4.55 0.60 -14.12
N ALA A 23 4.07 0.19 -15.30
CA ALA A 23 4.34 0.89 -16.55
C ALA A 23 3.80 2.33 -16.53
N ILE A 24 2.60 2.54 -15.97
CA ILE A 24 2.04 3.88 -15.77
C ILE A 24 2.85 4.66 -14.73
N ALA A 25 3.17 4.04 -13.59
CA ALA A 25 3.91 4.70 -12.50
C ALA A 25 5.29 5.19 -12.94
N ARG A 26 6.04 4.36 -13.68
CA ARG A 26 7.37 4.70 -14.23
C ARG A 26 7.35 5.90 -15.18
N ARG A 27 6.24 6.12 -15.91
CA ARG A 27 6.09 7.28 -16.79
C ARG A 27 5.79 8.57 -16.04
N ARG A 28 5.18 8.48 -14.86
CA ARG A 28 4.75 9.65 -14.07
C ARG A 28 5.81 10.11 -13.09
N GLU A 29 6.66 9.20 -12.61
CA GLU A 29 7.57 9.48 -11.50
C GLU A 29 8.96 8.88 -11.72
N HIS A 30 9.95 9.69 -11.34
CA HIS A 30 11.36 9.34 -11.36
C HIS A 30 11.91 9.30 -9.93
N GLY A 31 13.08 8.68 -9.75
CA GLY A 31 13.71 8.55 -8.41
C GLY A 31 13.17 7.42 -7.54
N ILE A 32 12.13 6.70 -7.98
CA ILE A 32 11.58 5.53 -7.30
C ILE A 32 12.07 4.26 -7.99
N ARG A 33 12.55 3.28 -7.21
CA ARG A 33 12.87 1.94 -7.72
C ARG A 33 11.62 1.07 -7.77
N TRP A 34 11.02 1.00 -8.95
CA TRP A 34 9.83 0.18 -9.22
C TRP A 34 10.19 -1.29 -9.49
N VAL A 35 9.68 -2.20 -8.66
CA VAL A 35 9.89 -3.64 -8.72
C VAL A 35 8.60 -4.33 -9.18
N HIS A 36 8.69 -5.15 -10.21
CA HIS A 36 7.57 -6.03 -10.59
C HIS A 36 7.73 -7.35 -9.84
N GLY A 37 6.71 -7.75 -9.09
CA GLY A 37 6.71 -9.01 -8.36
C GLY A 37 5.64 -9.06 -7.27
N ASP A 38 5.50 -10.25 -6.69
CA ASP A 38 4.67 -10.47 -5.51
C ASP A 38 5.52 -10.30 -4.25
N VAL A 39 5.09 -9.41 -3.35
CA VAL A 39 5.78 -9.10 -2.09
C VAL A 39 5.93 -10.32 -1.17
N MET A 40 5.04 -11.31 -1.30
CA MET A 40 5.06 -12.51 -0.48
C MET A 40 6.24 -13.42 -0.81
N ILE A 41 6.71 -13.41 -2.06
CA ILE A 41 7.77 -14.33 -2.53
C ILE A 41 9.02 -13.60 -3.05
N HIS A 42 8.94 -12.30 -3.36
CA HIS A 42 10.06 -11.55 -3.89
C HIS A 42 11.17 -11.44 -2.84
N ASP A 43 12.38 -11.88 -3.17
CA ASP A 43 13.52 -11.76 -2.26
C ASP A 43 14.01 -10.32 -2.15
N PHE A 44 13.71 -9.70 -1.01
CA PHE A 44 14.27 -8.42 -0.62
C PHE A 44 15.42 -8.56 0.36
N GLY A 45 15.72 -9.75 0.87
CA GLY A 45 16.41 -9.95 2.13
C GLY A 45 15.53 -9.62 3.34
N GLU A 46 16.13 -9.65 4.52
CA GLU A 46 15.48 -9.30 5.80
C GLU A 46 16.00 -7.98 6.34
N GLN A 47 15.16 -7.29 7.12
CA GLN A 47 15.54 -6.10 7.88
C GLN A 47 16.20 -4.99 7.04
N GLN A 48 15.69 -4.77 5.83
CA GLN A 48 16.29 -3.87 4.84
C GLN A 48 15.68 -2.47 4.82
N PHE A 49 14.53 -2.25 5.46
CA PHE A 49 13.78 -1.01 5.33
C PHE A 49 13.47 -0.36 6.69
N ASP A 50 13.83 0.91 6.83
CA ASP A 50 13.45 1.73 7.99
C ASP A 50 11.94 2.01 8.04
N LEU A 51 11.26 1.91 6.89
CA LEU A 51 9.82 2.10 6.74
C LEU A 51 9.26 1.15 5.68
N VAL A 52 8.31 0.32 6.09
CA VAL A 52 7.48 -0.50 5.19
C VAL A 52 6.05 0.04 5.26
N THR A 53 5.46 0.36 4.11
CA THR A 53 4.07 0.83 4.02
C THR A 53 3.24 -0.06 3.11
N ALA A 54 2.04 -0.43 3.54
CA ALA A 54 1.04 -1.10 2.70
C ALA A 54 -0.28 -0.32 2.75
N VAL A 55 -0.81 0.09 1.59
CA VAL A 55 -2.02 0.91 1.51
C VAL A 55 -3.05 0.18 0.66
N ALA A 56 -4.16 -0.19 1.28
CA ALA A 56 -5.24 -0.95 0.67
C ALA A 56 -4.75 -2.23 -0.05
N THR A 57 -3.71 -2.89 0.49
CA THR A 57 -3.10 -4.07 -0.13
C THR A 57 -3.32 -5.35 0.67
N VAL A 58 -3.17 -5.29 2.00
CA VAL A 58 -3.14 -6.49 2.87
C VAL A 58 -4.37 -7.38 2.72
N HIS A 59 -5.55 -6.80 2.53
CA HIS A 59 -6.81 -7.54 2.39
C HIS A 59 -6.98 -8.26 1.03
N HIS A 60 -6.08 -8.02 0.07
CA HIS A 60 -6.01 -8.76 -1.20
C HIS A 60 -5.07 -9.97 -1.14
N LEU A 61 -4.21 -10.04 -0.11
CA LEU A 61 -3.20 -11.07 0.01
C LEU A 61 -3.73 -12.28 0.80
N PRO A 62 -3.26 -13.49 0.48
CA PRO A 62 -3.65 -14.68 1.23
C PRO A 62 -3.05 -14.63 2.62
N ASP A 63 -3.78 -15.14 3.62
CA ASP A 63 -3.33 -15.26 5.00
C ASP A 63 -2.82 -13.95 5.64
N CYS A 64 -3.69 -13.31 6.42
CA CYS A 64 -3.36 -12.04 7.06
C CYS A 64 -2.15 -12.15 7.99
N GLU A 65 -2.01 -13.25 8.75
CA GLU A 65 -0.89 -13.41 9.70
C GLU A 65 0.43 -13.54 8.96
N GLY A 66 0.51 -14.43 7.97
CA GLY A 66 1.69 -14.59 7.12
C GLY A 66 2.08 -13.31 6.38
N VAL A 67 1.10 -12.51 5.93
CA VAL A 67 1.37 -11.19 5.32
C VAL A 67 1.98 -10.23 6.33
N LEU A 68 1.43 -10.15 7.55
CA LEU A 68 1.96 -9.28 8.59
C LEU A 68 3.37 -9.69 9.01
N GLU A 69 3.62 -10.99 9.16
CA GLU A 69 4.95 -11.53 9.43
C GLU A 69 5.93 -11.19 8.32
N ARG A 70 5.53 -11.41 7.06
CA ARG A 70 6.35 -11.07 5.89
C ARG A 70 6.69 -9.58 5.85
N LEU A 71 5.71 -8.70 6.00
CA LEU A 71 5.95 -7.26 5.97
C LEU A 71 6.80 -6.81 7.16
N ARG A 72 6.64 -7.44 8.33
CA ARG A 72 7.44 -7.16 9.52
C ARG A 72 8.89 -7.63 9.38
N SER A 73 9.16 -8.77 8.75
CA SER A 73 10.53 -9.27 8.58
C SER A 73 11.38 -8.38 7.65
N LEU A 74 10.74 -7.60 6.79
CA LEU A 74 11.40 -6.61 5.95
C LEU A 74 11.86 -5.36 6.73
N VAL A 75 11.29 -5.10 7.91
CA VAL A 75 11.55 -3.87 8.69
C VAL A 75 12.86 -4.00 9.47
N SER A 76 13.76 -3.03 9.33
CA SER A 76 15.00 -2.94 10.10
C SER A 76 14.72 -2.72 11.59
N PRO A 77 15.65 -3.11 12.50
CA PRO A 77 15.52 -2.78 13.92
C PRO A 77 15.27 -1.28 14.15
N GLY A 78 14.21 -0.93 14.87
CA GLY A 78 13.79 0.46 15.09
C GLY A 78 12.97 1.10 13.96
N GLY A 79 12.81 0.40 12.83
CA GLY A 79 11.96 0.81 11.73
C GLY A 79 10.46 0.66 12.00
N LYS A 80 9.64 1.08 11.05
CA LYS A 80 8.18 1.11 11.18
C LYS A 80 7.48 0.32 10.08
N LEU A 81 6.46 -0.44 10.48
CA LEU A 81 5.44 -1.00 9.59
C LEU A 81 4.17 -0.14 9.70
N VAL A 82 3.71 0.43 8.60
CA VAL A 82 2.49 1.22 8.54
C VAL A 82 1.52 0.59 7.54
N ILE A 83 0.36 0.16 8.04
CA ILE A 83 -0.68 -0.47 7.23
C ILE A 83 -1.92 0.41 7.25
N LEU A 84 -2.37 0.82 6.08
CA LEU A 84 -3.67 1.46 5.89
C LEU A 84 -4.60 0.46 5.21
N GLY A 85 -5.51 -0.11 5.99
CA GLY A 85 -6.51 -1.07 5.52
C GLY A 85 -7.83 -0.41 5.12
N LEU A 86 -8.71 -1.22 4.53
CA LEU A 86 -10.12 -0.89 4.32
C LEU A 86 -10.93 -1.87 5.17
N ALA A 87 -11.40 -1.42 6.32
CA ALA A 87 -12.22 -2.24 7.19
C ALA A 87 -13.62 -2.39 6.59
N ARG A 88 -14.24 -3.56 6.78
CA ARG A 88 -15.68 -3.70 6.51
C ARG A 88 -16.45 -2.94 7.58
N SER A 89 -17.51 -2.25 7.16
CA SER A 89 -18.45 -1.60 8.06
C SER A 89 -19.04 -2.61 9.03
N ALA A 90 -18.85 -2.36 10.32
CA ALA A 90 -19.26 -3.28 11.38
C ALA A 90 -20.06 -2.58 12.49
N SER A 91 -20.13 -1.25 12.46
CA SER A 91 -20.87 -0.43 13.41
C SER A 91 -21.91 0.46 12.72
N PRO A 92 -22.97 0.90 13.43
CA PRO A 92 -23.94 1.86 12.89
C PRO A 92 -23.30 3.14 12.34
N VAL A 93 -22.21 3.59 12.95
CA VAL A 93 -21.46 4.77 12.52
C VAL A 93 -20.75 4.52 11.18
N ASP A 94 -20.21 3.33 10.96
CA ASP A 94 -19.60 2.96 9.67
C ASP A 94 -20.63 3.04 8.54
N PHE A 95 -21.85 2.55 8.78
CA PHE A 95 -22.92 2.62 7.79
C PHE A 95 -23.36 4.07 7.51
N VAL A 96 -23.29 4.97 8.49
CA VAL A 96 -23.51 6.41 8.25
C VAL A 96 -22.42 6.96 7.33
N TYR A 97 -21.15 6.61 7.57
CA TYR A 97 -20.06 6.99 6.69
C TYR A 97 -20.21 6.42 5.27
N ASP A 98 -20.70 5.19 5.14
CA ASP A 98 -20.98 4.59 3.83
C ASP A 98 -22.04 5.38 3.06
N VAL A 99 -23.13 5.80 3.71
CA VAL A 99 -24.18 6.62 3.08
C VAL A 99 -23.61 7.96 2.62
N VAL A 100 -22.87 8.65 3.49
CA VAL A 100 -22.22 9.92 3.14
C VAL A 100 -21.26 9.73 1.96
N GLY A 101 -20.45 8.67 1.99
CA GLY A 101 -19.52 8.31 0.92
C GLY A 101 -20.23 8.01 -0.41
N ALA A 102 -21.35 7.29 -0.37
CA ALA A 102 -22.16 6.98 -1.56
C ALA A 102 -22.78 8.23 -2.18
N VAL A 103 -23.29 9.14 -1.36
CA VAL A 103 -23.82 10.43 -1.80
C VAL A 103 -22.70 11.27 -2.42
N GLN A 104 -21.57 11.40 -1.74
CA GLN A 104 -20.39 12.10 -2.24
C GLN A 104 -19.92 11.54 -3.58
N HIS A 105 -19.78 10.22 -3.69
CA HIS A 105 -19.35 9.55 -4.91
C HIS A 105 -20.28 9.85 -6.10
N ARG A 106 -21.61 9.82 -5.88
CA ARG A 106 -22.60 10.18 -6.91
C ARG A 106 -22.46 11.62 -7.37
N PHE A 107 -22.23 12.56 -6.47
CA PHE A 107 -22.03 13.96 -6.84
C PHE A 107 -20.78 14.16 -7.72
N TYR A 108 -19.66 13.49 -7.42
CA TYR A 108 -18.42 13.65 -8.20
C TYR A 108 -18.35 12.85 -9.50
N THR A 109 -19.18 11.82 -9.68
CA THR A 109 -19.18 10.99 -10.90
C THR A 109 -20.30 11.31 -11.88
N THR A 110 -21.26 12.16 -11.49
CA THR A 110 -22.37 12.60 -12.36
C THR A 110 -22.17 14.03 -12.90
N LEU A 111 -21.05 14.69 -12.56
CA LEU A 111 -20.56 15.93 -13.17
C LEU A 111 -19.48 15.62 -14.20
#